data_AF-A0A7V6J1A6-F1
#
_entry.id   AF-A0A7V6J1A6-F1
#
_cell.length_a   1.000
_cell.length_b   1.000
_cell.length_c   1.000
_cell.angle_alpha   90.00
_cell.angle_beta   90.00
_cell.angle_gamma   90.00
#
_symmetry.space_group_name_H-M   'P 1'
#
loop_
_entity.id
_entity.type
_entity.pdbx_description
1 polymer ?
#
loop_
_entity_poly.entity_id
_entity_poly.type
_entity_poly.pdbx_seq_one_letter_code
_entity_poly.pdbx_strand_id
1 'polypeptide(L)'
;MYFSFINGVISVPTDVHNKVINGEENLVSFKTITKDQSGYVTTTSAINNYLSTYKMIYDESFNKGVILSESELVSRTNEIYEGLDTEVVVKEVVSDDTTRSVDFLNFASYIFVIFIVGIVATVLISMRREAVFKRVKVSPYPSPKYYKEIALAGIMITLFAVGIIFGVQTFIAPEILSSLAGVYFLTNITLYAVSILSIALLLSFIIKKDAVIGMVSTVFALSQAFLTGAF
;
A
#
# COMPACT_ATOMS: atom_id res chain seq x y z
N MET A 1 33.97 6.41 6.25
CA MET A 1 33.56 6.57 7.67
C MET A 1 32.38 7.56 7.74
N TYR A 2 31.29 7.29 7.02
CA TYR A 2 30.08 8.15 6.93
C TYR A 2 28.79 7.32 6.98
N PHE A 3 28.83 6.17 7.65
CA PHE A 3 27.65 5.32 7.79
C PHE A 3 26.71 5.95 8.84
N SER A 4 25.43 6.12 8.50
CA SER A 4 24.36 6.72 9.33
C SER A 4 24.34 8.25 9.53
N PHE A 5 25.19 9.04 8.86
CA PHE A 5 25.09 10.52 8.89
C PHE A 5 24.61 11.15 7.58
N ILE A 6 24.70 10.43 6.46
CA ILE A 6 24.28 10.90 5.13
C ILE A 6 23.15 10.00 4.66
N ASN A 7 21.92 10.49 4.61
CA ASN A 7 20.76 9.69 4.18
C ASN A 7 20.70 9.52 2.66
N GLY A 8 21.32 10.41 1.88
CA GLY A 8 21.42 10.30 0.42
C GLY A 8 22.50 11.19 -0.17
N VAL A 9 23.01 10.81 -1.34
CA VAL A 9 24.00 11.56 -2.10
C VAL A 9 23.39 11.96 -3.43
N ILE A 10 23.38 13.26 -3.71
CA ILE A 10 22.99 13.82 -5.01
C ILE A 10 24.25 13.93 -5.85
N SER A 11 24.30 13.22 -6.97
CA SER A 11 25.37 13.33 -7.96
C SER A 11 24.89 14.20 -9.11
N VAL A 12 25.47 15.39 -9.21
CA VAL A 12 25.18 16.37 -10.27
C VAL A 12 26.35 16.35 -11.27
N PRO A 13 26.11 16.10 -12.57
CA PRO A 13 27.18 16.13 -13.57
C PRO A 13 27.71 17.56 -13.73
N THR A 14 28.99 17.71 -14.13
CA THR A 14 29.62 19.02 -14.30
C THR A 14 29.06 19.84 -15.48
N ASP A 15 28.26 19.21 -16.34
CA ASP A 15 27.70 19.79 -17.58
C ASP A 15 26.17 19.73 -17.62
N VAL A 16 25.52 20.08 -16.50
CA VAL A 16 24.04 19.99 -16.38
C VAL A 16 23.34 20.88 -17.39
N HIS A 17 23.85 22.10 -17.59
CA HIS A 17 23.23 23.09 -18.46
C HIS A 17 22.99 22.58 -19.88
N ASN A 18 24.06 22.12 -20.53
CA ASN A 18 24.00 21.65 -21.91
C ASN A 18 23.15 20.38 -22.01
N LYS A 19 23.22 19.50 -21.02
CA LYS A 19 22.45 18.25 -21.01
C LYS A 19 20.96 18.45 -20.82
N VAL A 20 20.54 19.39 -19.98
CA VAL A 20 19.13 19.75 -19.78
C VAL A 20 18.55 20.37 -21.05
N ILE A 21 19.28 21.29 -21.68
CA ILE A 21 18.88 21.95 -22.93
C ILE A 21 18.77 20.92 -24.08
N ASN A 22 19.70 19.98 -24.17
CA ASN A 22 19.66 18.90 -25.16
C ASN A 22 18.55 17.86 -24.91
N GLY A 23 17.80 17.98 -23.80
CA GLY A 23 16.68 17.11 -23.49
C GLY A 23 17.06 15.73 -23.00
N GLU A 24 18.24 15.57 -22.42
CA GLU A 24 18.62 14.32 -21.74
C GLU A 24 17.78 14.15 -20.47
N GLU A 25 17.12 13.00 -20.33
CA GLU A 25 16.38 12.63 -19.12
C GLU A 25 17.29 11.92 -18.09
N ASN A 26 16.93 11.99 -16.80
CA ASN A 26 17.66 11.36 -15.67
C ASN A 26 19.09 11.88 -15.43
N LEU A 27 19.27 13.20 -15.45
CA LEU A 27 20.59 13.82 -15.30
C LEU A 27 21.15 13.80 -13.89
N VAL A 28 20.28 13.74 -12.88
CA VAL A 28 20.67 13.74 -11.47
C VAL A 28 20.44 12.35 -10.90
N SER A 29 21.52 11.72 -10.44
CA SER A 29 21.44 10.43 -9.76
C SER A 29 21.41 10.67 -8.25
N PHE A 30 20.27 10.36 -7.62
CA PHE A 30 20.16 10.30 -6.17
C PHE A 30 20.52 8.87 -5.70
N LYS A 31 21.43 8.74 -4.75
CA LYS A 31 21.78 7.44 -4.16
C LYS A 31 21.49 7.49 -2.68
N THR A 32 20.49 6.72 -2.23
CA THR A 32 20.12 6.62 -0.82
C THR A 32 20.64 5.34 -0.18
N ILE A 33 20.89 5.40 1.13
CA ILE A 33 21.20 4.23 1.94
C ILE A 33 19.91 3.57 2.47
N THR A 34 18.80 4.30 2.51
CA THR A 34 17.51 3.80 3.00
C THR A 34 16.77 3.02 1.91
N LYS A 35 16.18 1.87 2.27
CA LYS A 35 15.27 1.11 1.39
C LYS A 35 13.95 1.84 1.10
N ASP A 36 13.73 3.02 1.69
CA ASP A 36 12.56 3.85 1.44
C ASP A 36 12.59 4.44 0.04
N GLN A 37 11.93 3.74 -0.87
CA GLN A 37 11.73 4.20 -2.25
C GLN A 37 10.83 5.45 -2.30
N SER A 38 9.99 5.68 -1.28
CA SER A 38 9.06 6.81 -1.22
C SER A 38 9.80 8.16 -1.22
N GLY A 39 10.75 8.38 -0.30
CA GLY A 39 11.57 9.58 -0.27
C GLY A 39 12.43 9.75 -1.53
N TYR A 40 12.98 8.65 -2.05
CA TYR A 40 13.75 8.64 -3.30
C TYR A 40 12.94 9.12 -4.50
N VAL A 41 11.74 8.58 -4.69
CA VAL A 41 10.86 8.92 -5.83
C VAL A 41 10.37 10.36 -5.70
N THR A 42 9.96 10.80 -4.51
CA THR A 42 9.51 12.18 -4.29
C THR A 42 10.63 13.19 -4.54
N THR A 43 11.83 12.98 -3.98
CA THR A 43 12.97 13.89 -4.19
C THR A 43 13.44 13.90 -5.63
N THR A 44 13.51 12.73 -6.29
CA THR A 44 13.89 12.64 -7.71
C THR A 44 12.86 13.34 -8.59
N SER A 45 11.56 13.18 -8.30
CA SER A 45 10.49 13.87 -9.03
C SER A 45 10.53 15.37 -8.83
N ALA A 46 10.80 15.85 -7.60
CA ALA A 46 10.96 17.28 -7.33
C ALA A 46 12.14 17.89 -8.11
N ILE A 47 13.29 17.21 -8.13
CA ILE A 47 14.46 17.63 -8.90
C ILE A 47 14.16 17.63 -10.41
N ASN A 48 13.54 16.57 -10.92
CA ASN A 48 13.19 16.48 -12.33
C ASN A 48 12.19 17.57 -12.73
N ASN A 49 11.17 17.82 -11.92
CA ASN A 49 10.20 18.89 -12.15
C ASN A 49 10.87 20.27 -12.21
N TYR A 50 11.84 20.54 -11.32
CA TYR A 50 12.62 21.77 -11.35
C TYR A 50 13.43 21.91 -12.64
N LEU A 51 14.14 20.86 -13.07
CA LEU A 51 14.92 20.87 -14.31
C LEU A 51 14.06 20.95 -15.57
N SER A 52 12.86 20.34 -15.56
CA SER A 52 11.89 20.46 -16.63
C SER A 52 11.34 21.88 -16.74
N THR A 53 11.06 22.55 -15.61
CA THR A 53 10.65 23.96 -15.59
C THR A 53 11.76 24.86 -16.14
N TYR A 54 13.00 24.63 -15.73
CA TYR A 54 14.17 25.34 -16.26
C TYR A 54 14.29 25.19 -17.79
N LYS A 55 14.14 23.97 -18.32
CA LYS A 55 14.16 23.70 -19.77
C LYS A 55 13.00 24.38 -20.49
N MET A 56 11.79 24.31 -19.94
CA MET A 56 10.61 24.93 -20.51
C MET A 56 10.79 26.45 -20.70
N ILE A 57 11.37 27.14 -19.71
CA ILE A 57 11.65 28.58 -19.80
C ILE A 57 12.71 28.86 -20.87
N TYR A 58 13.74 28.01 -20.96
CA TYR A 58 14.75 28.10 -22.00
C TYR A 58 14.13 27.94 -23.41
N ASP A 59 13.34 26.90 -23.63
CA ASP A 59 12.69 26.62 -24.91
C ASP A 59 11.71 27.75 -25.30
N GLU A 60 10.93 28.27 -24.36
CA GLU A 60 10.04 29.41 -24.59
C GLU A 60 10.81 30.67 -25.02
N SER A 61 11.93 30.93 -24.36
CA SER A 61 12.74 32.12 -24.62
C SER A 61 13.50 32.02 -25.94
N PHE A 62 14.03 30.82 -26.23
CA PHE A 62 14.66 30.49 -27.51
C PHE A 62 13.66 30.63 -28.68
N ASN A 63 12.44 30.12 -28.54
CA ASN A 63 11.38 30.26 -29.55
C ASN A 63 10.95 31.72 -29.78
N LYS A 64 11.13 32.60 -28.79
CA LYS A 64 10.92 34.04 -28.89
C LYS A 64 12.14 34.81 -29.40
N GLY A 65 13.23 34.12 -29.75
CA GLY A 65 14.46 34.70 -30.27
C GLY A 65 15.34 35.37 -29.21
N VAL A 66 15.12 35.08 -27.92
CA VAL A 66 15.85 35.66 -26.80
C VAL A 66 16.71 34.59 -26.14
N ILE A 67 18.03 34.78 -26.16
CA ILE A 67 18.98 33.92 -25.45
C ILE A 67 19.13 34.49 -24.03
N LEU A 68 18.50 33.84 -23.06
CA LEU A 68 18.64 34.17 -21.64
C LEU A 68 19.97 33.62 -21.10
N SER A 69 20.57 34.35 -20.18
CA SER A 69 21.72 33.87 -19.42
C SER A 69 21.31 32.81 -18.39
N GLU A 70 22.24 31.92 -17.99
CA GLU A 70 21.99 30.92 -16.94
C GLU A 70 21.42 31.52 -15.66
N SER A 71 21.95 32.67 -15.22
CA SER A 71 21.49 33.36 -14.02
C SER A 71 20.05 33.83 -14.12
N GLU A 72 19.59 34.27 -15.29
CA GLU A 72 18.22 34.74 -15.49
C GLU A 72 17.23 33.57 -15.56
N LEU A 73 17.65 32.43 -16.15
CA LEU A 73 16.84 31.20 -16.17
C LEU A 73 16.63 30.66 -14.75
N VAL A 74 17.69 30.66 -13.93
CA VAL A 74 17.58 30.26 -12.51
C VAL A 74 16.69 31.21 -11.73
N SER A 75 16.83 32.53 -11.90
CA SER A 75 15.98 33.52 -11.23
C SER A 75 14.50 33.32 -11.53
N ARG A 76 14.14 33.18 -12.82
CA ARG A 76 12.74 32.96 -13.22
C ARG A 76 12.19 31.63 -12.77
N THR A 77 13.03 30.59 -12.73
CA THR A 77 12.64 29.29 -12.17
C THR A 77 12.34 29.44 -10.69
N ASN A 78 13.23 30.08 -9.92
CA ASN A 78 13.03 30.32 -8.48
C ASN A 78 11.77 31.15 -8.20
N GLU A 79 11.49 32.20 -8.99
CA GLU A 79 10.27 33.01 -8.84
C GLU A 79 8.98 32.19 -8.98
N ILE A 80 8.96 31.18 -9.86
CA ILE A 80 7.82 30.26 -10.00
C ILE A 80 7.65 29.40 -8.75
N TYR A 81 8.75 28.92 -8.16
CA TYR A 81 8.72 28.08 -6.96
C TYR A 81 8.49 28.89 -5.67
N GLU A 82 8.92 30.15 -5.61
CA GLU A 82 8.62 31.09 -4.52
C GLU A 82 7.15 31.57 -4.59
N GLY A 83 6.57 31.70 -5.80
CA GLY A 83 5.14 31.95 -5.98
C GLY A 83 4.24 30.74 -5.67
N LEU A 84 4.84 29.55 -5.53
CA LEU A 84 4.20 28.29 -5.15
C LEU A 84 4.27 28.02 -3.64
N ASP A 85 4.59 29.03 -2.82
CA ASP A 85 4.58 28.98 -1.35
C ASP A 85 3.13 28.85 -0.84
N THR A 86 2.43 27.81 -1.27
CA THR A 86 1.31 27.26 -0.54
C THR A 86 1.91 26.77 0.77
N GLU A 87 1.51 27.37 1.89
CA GLU A 87 1.67 26.79 3.21
C GLU A 87 1.34 25.31 3.09
N VAL A 88 2.37 24.47 3.04
CA VAL A 88 2.20 23.04 3.24
C VAL A 88 1.92 22.95 4.73
N VAL A 89 0.65 23.13 5.09
CA VAL A 89 0.12 22.75 6.38
C VAL A 89 0.36 21.25 6.44
N VAL A 90 1.52 20.86 6.97
CA VAL A 90 1.81 19.48 7.36
C VAL A 90 0.82 19.20 8.49
N LYS A 91 -0.38 18.77 8.09
CA LYS A 91 -1.54 18.67 8.97
C LYS A 91 -1.35 17.58 10.02
N GLU A 92 -0.39 16.69 9.82
CA GLU A 92 0.04 15.70 10.79
C GLU A 92 1.56 15.49 10.68
N VAL A 93 2.26 15.75 11.79
CA VAL A 93 3.54 15.08 12.05
C VAL A 93 3.16 13.63 12.38
N VAL A 94 3.02 12.80 11.36
CA VAL A 94 2.83 11.36 11.53
C VAL A 94 4.09 10.83 12.21
N SER A 95 3.97 10.33 13.43
CA SER A 95 5.10 9.71 14.13
C SER A 95 5.63 8.52 13.32
N ASP A 96 6.95 8.27 13.36
CA ASP A 96 7.59 7.14 12.66
C ASP A 96 6.87 5.80 12.94
N ASP A 97 6.33 5.63 14.16
CA ASP A 97 5.60 4.41 14.54
C ASP A 97 4.22 4.31 13.89
N THR A 98 3.56 5.44 13.61
CA THR A 98 2.30 5.45 12.84
C THR A 98 2.58 5.07 11.38
N THR A 99 3.66 5.57 10.79
CA THR A 99 4.06 5.22 9.40
C THR A 99 4.35 3.72 9.27
N ARG A 100 5.16 3.16 10.18
CA ARG A 100 5.45 1.70 10.20
C ARG A 100 4.19 0.83 10.34
N SER A 101 3.20 1.33 11.05
CA SER A 101 1.93 0.62 11.29
C SER A 101 1.02 0.63 10.07
N VAL A 102 0.98 1.75 9.35
CA VAL A 102 0.27 1.86 8.07
C VAL A 102 0.90 0.90 7.05
N ASP A 103 2.23 0.90 6.94
CA ASP A 103 2.94 0.01 6.00
C ASP A 103 2.73 -1.47 6.34
N PHE A 104 2.80 -1.84 7.62
CA PHE A 104 2.53 -3.19 8.07
C PHE A 104 1.09 -3.62 7.73
N LEU A 105 0.09 -2.80 8.05
CA LEU A 105 -1.31 -3.13 7.80
C LEU A 105 -1.62 -3.23 6.30
N ASN A 106 -1.01 -2.37 5.47
CA ASN A 106 -1.13 -2.45 4.02
C ASN A 106 -0.60 -3.79 3.49
N PHE A 107 0.60 -4.20 3.90
CA PHE A 107 1.15 -5.50 3.52
C PHE A 107 0.35 -6.68 4.11
N ALA A 108 -0.09 -6.56 5.38
CA ALA A 108 -0.85 -7.59 6.06
C ALA A 108 -2.22 -7.82 5.40
N SER A 109 -2.81 -6.81 4.75
CA SER A 109 -4.09 -6.93 4.04
C SER A 109 -4.06 -8.04 2.98
N TYR A 110 -2.96 -8.16 2.22
CA TYR A 110 -2.76 -9.22 1.23
C TYR A 110 -2.78 -10.62 1.87
N ILE A 111 -1.96 -10.82 2.90
CA ILE A 111 -1.85 -12.10 3.61
C ILE A 111 -3.20 -12.47 4.23
N PHE A 112 -3.90 -11.47 4.77
CA PHE A 112 -5.18 -11.64 5.41
C PHE A 112 -6.26 -12.15 4.45
N VAL A 113 -6.31 -11.61 3.23
CA VAL A 113 -7.25 -12.09 2.20
C VAL A 113 -6.99 -13.55 1.85
N ILE A 114 -5.73 -13.93 1.61
CA ILE A 114 -5.37 -15.31 1.30
C ILE A 114 -5.80 -16.25 2.42
N PHE A 115 -5.53 -15.86 3.67
CA PHE A 115 -5.86 -16.67 4.84
C PHE A 115 -7.38 -16.85 5.00
N ILE A 116 -8.15 -15.77 5.00
CA ILE A 116 -9.60 -15.83 5.23
C ILE A 116 -10.30 -16.54 4.07
N VAL A 117 -10.04 -16.13 2.82
CA VAL A 117 -10.69 -16.76 1.65
C VAL A 117 -10.26 -18.21 1.53
N GLY A 118 -8.97 -18.50 1.68
CA GLY A 118 -8.42 -19.84 1.58
C GLY A 118 -9.02 -20.79 2.62
N ILE A 119 -9.03 -20.41 3.90
CA ILE A 119 -9.48 -21.29 4.97
C ILE A 119 -11.00 -21.38 5.01
N VAL A 120 -11.70 -20.24 5.08
CA VAL A 120 -13.15 -20.23 5.26
C VAL A 120 -13.83 -20.91 4.08
N ALA A 121 -13.46 -20.57 2.85
CA ALA A 121 -14.08 -21.18 1.68
C ALA A 121 -13.77 -22.69 1.59
N THR A 122 -12.56 -23.13 1.92
CA THR A 122 -12.21 -24.57 1.94
C THR A 122 -13.01 -25.34 2.98
N VAL A 123 -13.19 -24.79 4.19
CA VAL A 123 -14.02 -25.41 5.23
C VAL A 123 -15.46 -25.58 4.74
N LEU A 124 -16.05 -24.54 4.14
CA LEU A 124 -17.40 -24.59 3.58
C LEU A 124 -17.55 -25.60 2.44
N ILE A 125 -16.57 -25.67 1.52
CA ILE A 125 -16.59 -26.65 0.43
C ILE A 125 -16.48 -28.07 0.97
N SER A 126 -15.59 -28.30 1.95
CA SER A 126 -15.43 -29.60 2.60
C SER A 126 -16.71 -30.08 3.28
N MET A 127 -17.41 -29.17 3.97
CA MET A 127 -18.72 -29.43 4.60
C MET A 127 -19.84 -29.71 3.60
N ARG A 128 -19.72 -29.21 2.36
CA ARG A 128 -20.68 -29.48 1.27
C ARG A 128 -20.35 -30.72 0.44
N ARG A 129 -19.21 -31.39 0.69
CA ARG A 129 -18.89 -32.65 0.01
C ARG A 129 -20.02 -33.65 0.21
N GLU A 130 -20.37 -34.35 -0.86
CA GLU A 130 -21.57 -35.21 -0.91
C GLU A 130 -21.61 -36.24 0.22
N ALA A 131 -20.46 -36.84 0.55
CA ALA A 131 -20.33 -37.78 1.66
C ALA A 131 -20.66 -37.17 3.03
N VAL A 132 -20.22 -35.93 3.29
CA VAL A 132 -20.48 -35.20 4.54
C VAL A 132 -21.94 -34.73 4.56
N PHE A 133 -22.39 -34.10 3.47
CA PHE A 133 -23.73 -33.56 3.34
C PHE A 133 -24.83 -34.62 3.52
N LYS A 134 -24.66 -35.81 2.90
CA LYS A 134 -25.62 -36.92 3.06
C LYS A 134 -25.71 -37.40 4.50
N ARG A 135 -24.58 -37.51 5.22
CA ARG A 135 -24.53 -37.93 6.63
C ARG A 135 -25.20 -36.92 7.56
N VAL A 136 -24.95 -35.63 7.35
CA VAL A 136 -25.60 -34.56 8.12
C VAL A 136 -27.11 -34.57 7.88
N LYS A 137 -27.55 -34.75 6.62
CA LYS A 137 -28.98 -34.74 6.26
C LYS A 137 -29.80 -35.88 6.86
N VAL A 138 -29.20 -37.07 7.03
CA VAL A 138 -29.89 -38.23 7.66
C VAL A 138 -29.75 -38.25 9.17
N SER A 139 -28.92 -37.38 9.75
CA SER A 139 -28.79 -37.26 11.20
C SER A 139 -30.03 -36.57 11.79
N PRO A 140 -30.37 -36.82 13.07
CA PRO A 140 -31.42 -36.07 13.77
C PRO A 140 -31.05 -34.60 14.04
N TYR A 141 -30.00 -34.08 13.39
CA TYR A 141 -29.50 -32.74 13.58
C TYR A 141 -30.32 -31.69 12.83
N PRO A 142 -30.78 -30.61 13.48
CA PRO A 142 -31.56 -29.58 12.79
C PRO A 142 -30.73 -28.85 11.73
N SER A 143 -31.16 -28.91 10.47
CA SER A 143 -30.58 -28.15 9.34
C SER A 143 -30.30 -26.66 9.64
N PRO A 144 -31.22 -25.87 10.24
CA PRO A 144 -30.93 -24.46 10.50
C PRO A 144 -29.83 -24.25 11.55
N LYS A 145 -29.66 -25.20 12.47
CA LYS A 145 -28.59 -25.14 13.49
C LYS A 145 -27.22 -25.37 12.84
N TYR A 146 -27.15 -26.30 11.89
CA TYR A 146 -25.93 -26.60 11.13
C TYR A 146 -25.37 -25.39 10.38
N TYR A 147 -26.21 -24.70 9.60
CA TYR A 147 -25.76 -23.53 8.85
C TYR A 147 -25.36 -22.36 9.75
N LYS A 148 -26.03 -22.18 10.90
CA LYS A 148 -25.66 -21.17 11.90
C LYS A 148 -24.29 -21.46 12.51
N GLU A 149 -24.00 -22.71 12.86
CA GLU A 149 -22.71 -23.11 13.43
C GLU A 149 -21.56 -22.94 12.45
N ILE A 150 -21.77 -23.27 11.16
CA ILE A 150 -20.75 -23.03 10.12
C ILE A 150 -20.49 -21.53 9.95
N ALA A 151 -21.52 -20.70 9.94
CA ALA A 151 -21.36 -19.25 9.85
C ALA A 151 -20.62 -18.68 11.07
N LEU A 152 -20.98 -19.13 12.28
CA LEU A 152 -20.30 -18.76 13.53
C LEU A 152 -18.83 -19.20 13.53
N ALA A 153 -18.53 -20.39 13.02
CA ALA A 153 -17.16 -20.87 12.87
C ALA A 153 -16.35 -19.97 11.92
N GLY A 154 -16.94 -19.55 10.80
CA GLY A 154 -16.34 -18.59 9.88
C GLY A 154 -16.04 -17.24 10.56
N ILE A 155 -16.99 -16.70 11.32
CA ILE A 155 -16.80 -15.46 12.09
C ILE A 155 -15.69 -15.63 13.13
N MET A 156 -15.67 -16.74 13.87
CA MET A 156 -14.62 -17.02 14.87
C MET A 156 -13.23 -17.09 14.25
N ILE A 157 -13.07 -17.79 13.12
CA ILE A 157 -11.79 -17.86 12.40
C ILE A 157 -11.34 -16.46 11.96
N THR A 158 -12.27 -15.65 11.45
CA THR A 158 -11.98 -14.28 11.03
C THR A 158 -11.57 -13.39 12.20
N LEU A 159 -12.29 -13.43 13.32
CA LEU A 159 -11.94 -12.67 14.53
C LEU A 159 -10.59 -13.12 15.11
N PHE A 160 -10.30 -14.42 15.08
CA PHE A 160 -9.02 -14.95 15.50
C PHE A 160 -7.87 -14.40 14.63
N ALA A 161 -8.06 -14.36 13.31
CA ALA A 161 -7.08 -13.80 12.39
C ALA A 161 -6.88 -12.29 12.59
N VAL A 162 -7.95 -11.53 12.84
CA VAL A 162 -7.86 -10.10 13.21
C VAL A 162 -7.04 -9.94 14.49
N GLY A 163 -7.29 -10.77 15.51
CA GLY A 163 -6.55 -10.76 16.77
C GLY A 163 -5.05 -11.04 16.58
N ILE A 164 -4.69 -11.96 15.68
CA ILE A 164 -3.28 -12.24 15.35
C ILE A 164 -2.63 -11.00 14.71
N ILE A 165 -3.25 -10.44 13.66
CA ILE A 165 -2.65 -9.29 12.95
C ILE A 165 -2.53 -8.08 13.87
N PHE A 166 -3.59 -7.77 14.63
CA PHE A 166 -3.56 -6.66 15.57
C PHE A 166 -2.58 -6.90 16.73
N GLY A 167 -2.42 -8.16 17.15
CA GLY A 167 -1.39 -8.56 18.11
C GLY A 167 0.03 -8.30 17.58
N VAL A 168 0.33 -8.70 16.35
CA VAL A 168 1.63 -8.41 15.71
C VAL A 168 1.85 -6.90 15.57
N GLN A 169 0.81 -6.16 15.17
CA GLN A 169 0.86 -4.70 15.08
C GLN A 169 1.21 -4.05 16.43
N THR A 170 0.65 -4.57 17.52
CA THR A 170 0.95 -4.12 18.88
C THR A 170 2.41 -4.36 19.28
N PHE A 171 3.03 -5.46 18.80
CA PHE A 171 4.45 -5.69 19.04
C PHE A 171 5.36 -4.72 18.27
N ILE A 172 4.94 -4.28 17.07
CA ILE A 172 5.69 -3.33 16.24
C ILE A 172 5.60 -1.92 16.82
N ALA A 173 4.39 -1.51 17.23
CA ALA A 173 4.13 -0.18 17.77
C ALA A 173 3.23 -0.28 19.02
N PRO A 174 3.81 -0.48 20.22
CA PRO A 174 3.05 -0.68 21.45
C PRO A 174 2.18 0.52 21.87
N GLU A 175 2.62 1.73 21.51
CA GLU A 175 1.95 2.99 21.86
C GLU A 175 0.54 3.11 21.28
N ILE A 176 0.25 2.32 20.23
CA ILE A 176 -1.04 2.26 19.55
C ILE A 176 -2.15 1.74 20.46
N LEU A 177 -1.85 0.86 21.42
CA LEU A 177 -2.85 0.33 22.36
C LEU A 177 -3.47 1.41 23.23
N SER A 178 -2.68 2.41 23.63
CA SER A 178 -3.11 3.54 24.46
C SER A 178 -3.63 4.72 23.66
N SER A 179 -3.50 4.68 22.33
CA SER A 179 -3.83 5.81 21.45
C SER A 179 -5.19 5.64 20.77
N LEU A 180 -5.83 6.77 20.48
CA LEU A 180 -7.05 6.82 19.65
C LEU A 180 -6.78 6.24 18.23
N ALA A 181 -5.54 6.35 17.75
CA ALA A 181 -5.10 5.74 16.50
C ALA A 181 -5.28 4.21 16.50
N GLY A 182 -5.02 3.53 17.61
CA GLY A 182 -5.21 2.08 17.71
C GLY A 182 -6.65 1.64 17.61
N VAL A 183 -7.58 2.44 18.14
CA VAL A 183 -9.01 2.19 17.99
C VAL A 183 -9.42 2.32 16.52
N TYR A 184 -8.90 3.32 15.80
CA TYR A 184 -9.14 3.47 14.37
C TYR A 184 -8.58 2.30 13.56
N PHE A 185 -7.34 1.87 13.84
CA PHE A 185 -6.73 0.71 13.18
C PHE A 185 -7.51 -0.59 13.44
N LEU A 186 -7.89 -0.85 14.70
CA LEU A 186 -8.67 -2.04 15.06
C LEU A 186 -10.05 -2.05 14.38
N THR A 187 -10.70 -0.89 14.32
CA THR A 187 -12.00 -0.74 13.64
C THR A 187 -11.85 -0.97 12.14
N ASN A 188 -10.81 -0.39 11.53
CA ASN A 188 -10.52 -0.55 10.11
C ASN A 188 -10.31 -2.02 9.73
N ILE A 189 -9.39 -2.72 10.40
CA ILE A 189 -9.12 -4.13 10.08
C ILE A 189 -10.36 -5.02 10.32
N THR A 190 -11.18 -4.70 11.31
CA THR A 190 -12.41 -5.46 11.60
C THR A 190 -13.45 -5.26 10.49
N LEU A 191 -13.69 -4.02 10.05
CA LEU A 191 -14.61 -3.73 8.94
C LEU A 191 -14.13 -4.36 7.62
N TYR A 192 -12.83 -4.30 7.38
CA TYR A 192 -12.21 -4.97 6.25
C TYR A 192 -12.43 -6.50 6.31
N ALA A 193 -12.23 -7.11 7.49
CA ALA A 193 -12.43 -8.53 7.70
C ALA A 193 -13.85 -9.03 7.42
N VAL A 194 -14.87 -8.25 7.79
CA VAL A 194 -16.27 -8.56 7.48
C VAL A 194 -16.52 -8.58 5.97
N SER A 195 -15.90 -7.65 5.24
CA SER A 195 -15.99 -7.60 3.77
C SER A 195 -15.34 -8.83 3.14
N ILE A 196 -14.14 -9.20 3.57
CA ILE A 196 -13.43 -10.39 3.06
C ILE A 196 -14.17 -11.69 3.41
N LEU A 197 -14.73 -11.81 4.62
CA LEU A 197 -15.54 -12.96 5.01
C LEU A 197 -16.76 -13.14 4.09
N SER A 198 -17.42 -12.03 3.73
CA SER A 198 -18.56 -12.06 2.81
C SER A 198 -18.17 -12.58 1.42
N ILE A 199 -16.99 -12.16 0.93
CA ILE A 199 -16.43 -12.64 -0.35
C ILE A 199 -16.06 -14.12 -0.24
N ALA A 200 -15.44 -14.55 0.85
CA ALA A 200 -15.10 -15.96 1.09
C ALA A 200 -16.34 -16.85 1.07
N LEU A 201 -17.43 -16.41 1.72
CA LEU A 201 -18.73 -17.10 1.71
C LEU A 201 -19.30 -17.19 0.29
N LEU A 202 -19.29 -16.09 -0.47
CA LEU A 202 -19.77 -16.06 -1.85
C LEU A 202 -18.97 -17.00 -2.75
N LEU A 203 -17.64 -16.94 -2.69
CA LEU A 203 -16.74 -17.82 -3.46
C LEU A 203 -16.95 -19.29 -3.10
N SER A 204 -17.22 -19.58 -1.83
CA SER A 204 -17.51 -20.93 -1.38
C SER A 204 -18.77 -21.51 -2.04
N PHE A 205 -19.75 -20.70 -2.45
CA PHE A 205 -20.95 -21.19 -3.14
C PHE A 205 -20.71 -21.45 -4.64
N ILE A 206 -19.83 -20.68 -5.27
CA ILE A 206 -19.52 -20.79 -6.70
C ILE A 206 -18.56 -21.96 -6.96
N ILE A 207 -17.54 -22.11 -6.12
CA ILE A 207 -16.43 -23.03 -6.34
C ILE A 207 -16.67 -24.33 -5.57
N LYS A 208 -16.37 -25.47 -6.21
CA LYS A 208 -16.59 -26.83 -5.65
C LYS A 208 -15.30 -27.61 -5.36
N LYS A 209 -14.17 -27.16 -5.89
CA LYS A 209 -12.87 -27.85 -5.76
C LYS A 209 -11.92 -27.02 -4.90
N ASP A 210 -11.34 -27.64 -3.88
CA ASP A 210 -10.43 -26.97 -2.94
C ASP A 210 -9.21 -26.37 -3.63
N ALA A 211 -8.64 -27.07 -4.62
CA ALA A 211 -7.51 -26.58 -5.41
C ALA A 211 -7.81 -25.25 -6.13
N VAL A 212 -9.06 -25.03 -6.55
CA VAL A 212 -9.46 -23.79 -7.23
C VAL A 212 -9.57 -22.64 -6.24
N ILE A 213 -9.99 -22.90 -5.00
CA ILE A 213 -10.02 -21.88 -3.94
C ILE A 213 -8.64 -21.32 -3.65
N GLY A 214 -7.62 -22.18 -3.51
CA GLY A 214 -6.26 -21.70 -3.22
C GLY A 214 -5.68 -20.82 -4.34
N MET A 215 -6.00 -21.13 -5.61
CA MET A 215 -5.62 -20.27 -6.73
C MET A 215 -6.38 -18.95 -6.71
N VAL A 216 -7.71 -19.00 -6.54
CA VAL A 216 -8.56 -17.80 -6.53
C VAL A 216 -8.24 -16.89 -5.37
N SER A 217 -7.96 -17.41 -4.17
CA SER A 217 -7.61 -16.60 -3.00
C SER A 217 -6.31 -15.82 -3.23
N THR A 218 -5.31 -16.44 -3.87
CA THR A 218 -4.03 -15.81 -4.16
C THR A 218 -4.15 -14.73 -5.23
N VAL A 219 -4.84 -15.04 -6.34
CA VAL A 219 -5.06 -14.07 -7.43
C VAL A 219 -5.90 -12.89 -6.95
N PHE A 220 -6.98 -13.15 -6.20
CA PHE A 220 -7.85 -12.11 -5.68
C PHE A 220 -7.10 -11.20 -4.69
N ALA A 221 -6.31 -11.78 -3.78
CA ALA A 221 -5.48 -11.00 -2.86
C ALA A 221 -4.48 -10.13 -3.60
N LEU A 222 -3.80 -10.68 -4.62
CA LEU A 222 -2.81 -9.94 -5.38
C LEU A 222 -3.45 -8.79 -6.17
N SER A 223 -4.57 -9.05 -6.86
CA SER A 223 -5.32 -8.02 -7.57
C SER A 223 -5.81 -6.90 -6.65
N GLN A 224 -6.31 -7.25 -5.45
CA GLN A 224 -6.74 -6.27 -4.48
C GLN A 224 -5.55 -5.43 -3.97
N ALA A 225 -4.41 -6.06 -3.66
CA ALA A 225 -3.22 -5.36 -3.18
C ALA A 225 -2.65 -4.36 -4.21
N PHE A 226 -2.66 -4.72 -5.50
CA PHE A 226 -2.29 -3.79 -6.59
C PHE A 226 -3.26 -2.61 -6.69
N LEU A 227 -4.56 -2.85 -6.61
CA LEU A 227 -5.57 -1.78 -6.69
C LEU A 227 -5.53 -0.83 -5.49
N THR A 228 -5.15 -1.32 -4.31
CA THR A 228 -5.04 -0.49 -3.11
C THR A 228 -3.68 0.18 -2.95
N GLY A 229 -2.73 -0.02 -3.87
CA GLY A 229 -1.37 0.54 -3.78
C GLY A 229 -0.58 0.01 -2.59
N ALA A 230 -0.88 -1.22 -2.14
CA ALA A 230 -0.09 -1.90 -1.12
C ALA A 230 1.24 -2.45 -1.69
N PHE A 231 1.31 -2.57 -3.03
CA PHE A 231 2.48 -2.95 -3.83
C PHE A 231 2.79 -1.87 -4.87
#